data_AF-A0A3B0QUS6-F1
#
_entry.id   AF-A0A3B0QUS6-F1
#
_cell.length_a   1.000
_cell.length_b   1.000
_cell.length_c   1.000
_cell.angle_alpha   90.00
_cell.angle_beta   90.00
_cell.angle_gamma   90.00
#
_symmetry.space_group_name_H-M   'P 1'
#
loop_
_entity.id
_entity.type
_entity.pdbx_description
1 polymer ?
#
loop_
_entity_poly.entity_id
_entity_poly.type
_entity_poly.pdbx_seq_one_letter_code
_entity_poly.pdbx_strand_id
1 'polypeptide(L)'
;FNPEVYADMEKLMGEHVPPNMLNIQMAQASKDATMAYFSVKNFNKGTLFFHLDGSYHSNNQRGIIWWVNKIRPGLNIKSITTLKQSEWEELSKDEIQLIANYIIVVADNMTKTKS
;
A
#
# COMPACT_ATOMS: atom_id res chain seq x y z
N PHE A 1 -13.26 -0.36 -10.67
CA PHE A 1 -13.11 -0.46 -9.20
C PHE A 1 -13.29 -1.92 -8.82
N ASN A 2 -12.34 -2.52 -8.10
CA ASN A 2 -12.49 -3.87 -7.53
C ASN A 2 -12.57 -3.71 -5.99
N PRO A 3 -13.74 -3.94 -5.36
CA PRO A 3 -13.91 -3.83 -3.91
C PRO A 3 -12.96 -4.74 -3.12
N GLU A 4 -12.60 -5.91 -3.66
CA GLU A 4 -11.74 -6.89 -2.98
C GLU A 4 -10.34 -6.34 -2.68
N VAL A 5 -9.86 -5.38 -3.48
CA VAL A 5 -8.57 -4.72 -3.26
C VAL A 5 -8.58 -3.86 -1.99
N TYR A 6 -9.75 -3.38 -1.56
CA TYR A 6 -9.96 -2.47 -0.43
C TYR A 6 -10.82 -3.07 0.69
N ALA A 7 -11.20 -4.35 0.59
CA ALA A 7 -12.12 -5.01 1.51
C ALA A 7 -11.54 -5.14 2.92
N ASP A 8 -10.22 -5.22 3.04
CA ASP A 8 -9.51 -5.25 4.33
C ASP A 8 -9.67 -3.98 5.15
N MET A 9 -10.02 -2.85 4.52
CA MET A 9 -10.19 -1.56 5.21
C MET A 9 -11.27 -1.60 6.28
N GLU A 10 -12.34 -2.36 6.06
CA GLU A 10 -13.42 -2.50 7.06
C GLU A 10 -12.87 -3.19 8.32
N LYS A 11 -12.11 -4.27 8.14
CA LYS A 11 -11.43 -4.96 9.25
C LYS A 11 -10.43 -4.05 9.96
N LEU A 12 -9.67 -3.25 9.21
CA LEU A 12 -8.68 -2.32 9.76
C LEU A 12 -9.33 -1.15 10.55
N MET A 13 -10.56 -0.78 10.24
CA MET A 13 -11.30 0.26 10.95
C MET A 13 -11.96 -0.23 12.24
N GLY A 14 -12.15 -1.55 12.41
CA GLY A 14 -12.68 -2.14 13.64
C GLY A 14 -14.04 -1.55 14.05
N GLU A 15 -14.17 -1.09 15.30
CA GLU A 15 -15.41 -0.48 15.80
C GLU A 15 -15.72 0.89 15.17
N HIS A 16 -14.80 1.47 14.39
CA HIS A 16 -14.95 2.77 13.73
C HIS A 16 -15.39 2.67 12.27
N VAL A 17 -15.89 1.51 11.82
CA VAL A 17 -16.45 1.36 10.48
C VAL A 17 -17.66 2.29 10.32
N PRO A 18 -17.61 3.25 9.38
CA PRO A 18 -18.72 4.16 9.19
C PRO A 18 -19.83 3.50 8.33
N PRO A 19 -21.09 3.96 8.42
CA PRO A 19 -22.19 3.42 7.62
C PRO A 19 -21.97 3.52 6.10
N ASN A 20 -21.10 4.43 5.67
CA ASN A 20 -20.75 4.69 4.27
C ASN A 20 -19.39 4.08 3.87
N MET A 21 -19.05 2.90 4.40
CA MET A 21 -17.77 2.22 4.15
C MET A 21 -17.38 2.12 2.68
N LEU A 22 -18.35 1.84 1.79
CA LEU A 22 -18.12 1.78 0.35
C LEU A 22 -17.58 3.12 -0.21
N ASN A 23 -18.07 4.26 0.31
CA ASN A 23 -17.57 5.58 -0.12
C ASN A 23 -16.12 5.79 0.31
N ILE A 24 -15.75 5.30 1.49
CA ILE A 24 -14.36 5.37 1.96
C ILE A 24 -13.45 4.51 1.06
N GLN A 25 -13.86 3.28 0.73
CA GLN A 25 -13.11 2.41 -0.17
C GLN A 25 -12.97 3.03 -1.58
N MET A 26 -14.04 3.63 -2.12
CA MET A 26 -14.00 4.33 -3.41
C MET A 26 -13.09 5.56 -3.38
N ALA A 27 -13.07 6.31 -2.27
CA ALA A 27 -12.18 7.45 -2.11
C ALA A 27 -10.70 7.00 -2.11
N GLN A 28 -10.39 5.91 -1.43
CA GLN A 28 -9.05 5.33 -1.37
C GLN A 28 -8.61 4.78 -2.73
N ALA A 29 -9.53 4.11 -3.43
CA ALA A 29 -9.30 3.67 -4.81
C ALA A 29 -9.03 4.84 -5.77
N SER A 30 -9.76 5.95 -5.61
CA SER A 30 -9.56 7.16 -6.41
C SER A 30 -8.20 7.81 -6.12
N LYS A 31 -7.77 7.81 -4.86
CA LYS A 31 -6.44 8.28 -4.45
C LYS A 31 -5.34 7.42 -5.08
N ASP A 32 -5.44 6.09 -4.99
CA ASP A 32 -4.45 5.18 -5.59
C ASP A 32 -4.39 5.28 -7.11
N ALA A 33 -5.54 5.39 -7.77
CA ALA A 33 -5.60 5.60 -9.22
C ALA A 33 -4.89 6.90 -9.62
N THR A 34 -5.06 7.97 -8.83
CA THR A 34 -4.43 9.26 -9.05
C THR A 34 -2.92 9.18 -8.86
N MET A 35 -2.46 8.57 -7.76
CA MET A 35 -1.03 8.34 -7.50
C MET A 35 -0.39 7.52 -8.62
N ALA A 36 -1.02 6.42 -9.05
CA ALA A 36 -0.53 5.57 -10.13
C ALA A 36 -0.48 6.31 -11.47
N TYR A 37 -1.52 7.08 -11.81
CA TYR A 37 -1.55 7.86 -13.04
C TYR A 37 -0.38 8.84 -13.12
N PHE A 38 -0.15 9.61 -12.05
CA PHE A 38 0.96 10.56 -12.04
C PHE A 38 2.33 9.87 -11.95
N SER A 39 2.46 8.74 -11.26
CA SER A 39 3.69 7.95 -11.27
C SER A 39 4.02 7.43 -12.68
N VAL A 40 3.04 6.89 -13.41
CA VAL A 40 3.25 6.42 -14.79
C VAL A 40 3.54 7.59 -15.73
N LYS A 41 2.82 8.72 -15.59
CA LYS A 41 2.99 9.92 -16.41
C LYS A 41 4.39 10.53 -16.26
N ASN A 42 4.94 10.52 -15.05
CA ASN A 42 6.24 11.11 -14.76
C ASN A 42 7.40 10.10 -14.79
N PHE A 43 7.12 8.81 -15.03
CA PHE A 43 8.14 7.79 -15.17
C PHE A 43 8.86 7.90 -16.53
N ASN A 44 10.16 8.16 -16.49
CA ASN A 44 11.02 8.13 -17.68
C ASN A 44 11.73 6.78 -17.79
N LYS A 45 11.68 6.16 -18.97
CA LYS A 45 12.34 4.87 -19.21
C LYS A 45 13.85 5.01 -18.94
N GLY A 46 14.39 4.07 -18.16
CA GLY A 46 15.82 4.06 -17.79
C GLY A 46 16.13 4.87 -16.52
N THR A 47 15.15 5.52 -15.90
CA THR A 47 15.30 6.19 -14.60
C THR A 47 14.66 5.39 -13.48
N LEU A 48 15.13 5.61 -12.25
CA LEU A 48 14.43 5.19 -11.04
C LEU A 48 13.37 6.25 -10.69
N PHE A 49 12.11 5.82 -10.58
CA PHE A 49 11.05 6.63 -10.00
C PHE A 49 10.74 6.12 -8.59
N PHE A 50 10.74 7.01 -7.60
CA PHE A 50 10.48 6.67 -6.20
C PHE A 50 9.22 7.38 -5.72
N HIS A 51 8.25 6.60 -5.24
CA HIS A 51 7.01 7.10 -4.64
C HIS A 51 7.03 6.81 -3.14
N LEU A 52 6.71 7.81 -2.32
CA LEU A 52 6.54 7.64 -0.88
C LEU A 52 5.05 7.70 -0.54
N ASP A 53 4.51 6.62 -0.02
CA ASP A 53 3.13 6.50 0.43
C ASP A 53 3.03 5.78 1.78
N GLY A 54 1.83 5.79 2.37
CA GLY A 54 1.55 4.95 3.52
C GLY A 54 1.42 3.49 3.10
N SER A 55 1.87 2.56 3.94
CA SER A 55 1.96 1.12 3.64
C SER A 55 0.65 0.50 3.11
N TYR A 56 -0.51 1.02 3.52
CA TYR A 56 -1.81 0.61 2.98
C TYR A 56 -1.89 0.72 1.44
N HIS A 57 -1.20 1.69 0.85
CA HIS A 57 -1.26 2.00 -0.57
C HIS A 57 -0.37 1.07 -1.43
N SER A 58 0.54 0.29 -0.84
CA SER A 58 1.53 -0.50 -1.59
C SER A 58 1.76 -1.92 -1.05
N ASN A 59 1.33 -2.25 0.17
CA ASN A 59 1.43 -3.60 0.72
C ASN A 59 0.64 -4.63 -0.12
N ASN A 60 1.09 -5.89 -0.10
CA ASN A 60 0.44 -7.05 -0.73
C ASN A 60 0.23 -6.90 -2.24
N GLN A 61 1.03 -6.06 -2.93
CA GLN A 61 0.86 -5.73 -4.35
C GLN A 61 -0.53 -5.12 -4.69
N ARG A 62 -1.18 -4.49 -3.70
CA ARG A 62 -2.48 -3.80 -3.83
C ARG A 62 -2.27 -2.30 -4.07
N GLY A 63 -3.36 -1.54 -3.98
CA GLY A 63 -3.37 -0.07 -4.08
C GLY A 63 -2.70 0.46 -5.35
N ILE A 64 -1.70 1.32 -5.19
CA ILE A 64 -0.98 1.96 -6.30
C ILE A 64 -0.36 0.94 -7.26
N ILE A 65 0.18 -0.18 -6.75
CA ILE A 65 0.86 -1.19 -7.56
C ILE A 65 -0.14 -1.87 -8.51
N TRP A 66 -1.33 -2.19 -8.00
CA TRP A 66 -2.42 -2.72 -8.81
C TRP A 66 -2.82 -1.76 -9.92
N TRP A 67 -2.99 -0.46 -9.60
CA TRP A 67 -3.34 0.55 -10.58
C TRP A 67 -2.25 0.82 -11.62
N VAL A 68 -0.97 0.84 -11.22
CA VAL A 68 0.15 0.96 -12.17
C VAL A 68 0.12 -0.21 -13.17
N ASN A 69 -0.08 -1.44 -12.69
CA ASN A 69 -0.17 -2.61 -13.58
C ASN A 69 -1.40 -2.58 -14.49
N LYS A 70 -2.49 -1.92 -14.08
CA LYS A 70 -3.67 -1.68 -14.94
C LYS A 70 -3.41 -0.61 -16.00
N ILE A 71 -2.73 0.47 -15.65
CA ILE A 71 -2.46 1.60 -16.56
C ILE A 71 -1.34 1.24 -17.56
N ARG A 72 -0.25 0.64 -17.06
CA ARG A 72 0.94 0.29 -17.83
C ARG A 72 1.55 -1.02 -17.32
N PRO A 73 1.11 -2.19 -17.85
CA PRO A 73 1.69 -3.47 -17.46
C PRO A 73 3.16 -3.60 -17.90
N GLY A 74 3.91 -4.45 -17.21
CA GLY A 74 5.29 -4.80 -17.57
C GLY A 74 6.37 -3.86 -17.02
N LEU A 75 6.01 -2.90 -16.16
CA LEU A 75 7.00 -2.15 -15.39
C LEU A 75 7.62 -3.03 -14.30
N ASN A 76 8.92 -2.88 -14.06
CA ASN A 76 9.59 -3.50 -12.92
C ASN A 76 9.35 -2.64 -11.67
N ILE A 77 8.48 -3.11 -10.79
CA ILE A 77 8.07 -2.41 -9.57
C ILE A 77 8.64 -3.18 -8.38
N LYS A 78 9.24 -2.46 -7.43
CA LYS A 78 9.66 -3.00 -6.13
C LYS A 78 9.03 -2.17 -5.02
N SER A 79 8.39 -2.85 -4.06
CA SER A 79 7.83 -2.22 -2.87
C SER A 79 8.75 -2.38 -1.66
N ILE A 80 8.73 -1.37 -0.80
CA ILE A 80 9.39 -1.37 0.49
C ILE A 80 8.33 -1.03 1.52
N THR A 81 8.25 -1.81 2.59
CA THR A 81 7.38 -1.52 3.73
C THR A 81 8.19 -1.42 5.00
N THR A 82 7.63 -0.74 6.00
CA THR A 82 8.24 -0.61 7.32
C THR A 82 7.32 -1.27 8.33
N LEU A 83 7.88 -2.15 9.15
CA LEU A 83 7.19 -2.80 10.26
C LEU A 83 7.92 -2.49 11.56
N LYS A 84 7.15 -2.42 12.64
CA LYS A 84 7.70 -2.50 13.99
C LYS A 84 8.20 -3.91 14.28
N GLN A 85 9.10 -4.04 15.25
CA GLN A 85 9.59 -5.34 15.70
C GLN A 85 8.44 -6.23 16.21
N SER A 86 7.56 -5.69 17.04
CA SER A 86 6.35 -6.40 17.51
C SER A 86 5.48 -6.90 16.34
N GLU A 87 5.21 -6.06 15.34
CA GLU A 87 4.43 -6.44 14.16
C GLU A 87 5.15 -7.54 13.35
N TRP A 88 6.47 -7.45 13.20
CA TRP A 88 7.27 -8.47 12.51
C TRP A 88 7.20 -9.84 13.19
N GLU A 89 7.23 -9.87 14.52
CA GLU A 89 7.20 -11.11 15.31
C GLU A 89 5.83 -11.82 15.25
N GLU A 90 4.76 -11.11 14.92
CA GLU A 90 3.41 -11.66 14.78
C GLU A 90 3.13 -12.26 13.38
N LEU A 91 3.88 -11.84 12.35
CA LEU A 91 3.62 -12.27 10.98
C LEU A 91 4.16 -13.68 10.71
N SER A 92 3.35 -14.48 10.00
CA SER A 92 3.80 -15.74 9.44
C SER A 92 4.81 -15.54 8.30
N LYS A 93 5.56 -16.59 7.97
CA LYS A 93 6.49 -16.58 6.83
C LYS A 93 5.80 -16.26 5.50
N ASP A 94 4.55 -16.66 5.35
CA ASP A 94 3.78 -16.44 4.11
C ASP A 94 3.31 -14.97 4.02
N GLU A 95 2.89 -14.38 5.14
CA GLU A 95 2.56 -12.95 5.20
C GLU A 95 3.78 -12.07 4.93
N ILE A 96 4.94 -12.42 5.50
CA ILE A 96 6.22 -11.75 5.24
C ILE A 96 6.60 -11.79 3.76
N GLN A 97 6.36 -12.92 3.08
CA GLN A 97 6.67 -13.05 1.65
C GLN A 97 5.71 -12.27 0.76
N LEU A 98 4.47 -12.05 1.22
CA LEU A 98 3.43 -11.39 0.43
C LEU A 98 3.47 -9.86 0.58
N ILE A 99 3.85 -9.34 1.76
CA ILE A 99 3.62 -7.94 2.12
C ILE A 99 4.39 -6.95 1.24
N ALA A 100 5.66 -7.18 0.96
CA ALA A 100 6.50 -6.30 0.14
C ALA A 100 7.76 -7.02 -0.38
N ASN A 101 8.47 -6.41 -1.34
CA ASN A 101 9.75 -6.97 -1.80
C ASN A 101 10.89 -6.77 -0.79
N TYR A 102 10.83 -5.69 -0.02
CA TYR A 102 11.78 -5.38 1.04
C TYR A 102 11.02 -4.92 2.28
N ILE A 103 11.52 -5.32 3.45
CA ILE A 103 10.90 -4.99 4.74
C ILE A 103 11.98 -4.37 5.61
N ILE A 104 11.69 -3.17 6.13
CA ILE A 104 12.52 -2.49 7.11
C ILE A 104 11.88 -2.70 8.48
N VAL A 105 12.53 -3.47 9.34
CA VAL A 105 12.08 -3.66 10.73
C VAL A 105 12.70 -2.59 11.61
N VAL A 106 11.87 -1.84 12.31
CA VAL A 106 12.28 -0.74 13.19
C VAL A 106 11.92 -1.05 14.64
N ALA A 107 12.67 -0.47 15.59
CA ALA A 107 12.37 -0.63 17.01
C ALA A 107 10.97 -0.09 17.35
N ASP A 108 10.26 -0.75 18.26
CA ASP A 108 8.88 -0.38 18.62
C ASP A 108 8.75 1.05 19.17
N ASN A 109 9.84 1.55 19.76
CA ASN A 109 9.98 2.86 20.37
C ASN A 109 10.43 3.97 19.40
N MET A 110 10.58 3.67 18.10
CA MET A 110 10.82 4.69 17.08
C MET A 110 9.69 5.73 17.10
N THR A 111 10.08 7.01 17.14
CA THR A 111 9.16 8.13 17.23
C THR A 111 8.20 8.15 16.05
N LYS A 112 6.90 8.12 16.33
CA LYS A 112 5.87 8.42 15.33
C LYS A 112 5.65 9.93 15.30
N THR A 113 5.56 10.52 14.11
CA THR A 113 5.07 11.88 13.95
C THR A 113 3.65 11.95 14.52
N LYS A 114 3.37 12.89 15.43
CA LYS A 114 2.01 13.11 15.93
C LYS A 114 1.11 13.47 14.75
N SER A 115 0.11 12.64 14.49
CA SER A 115 -0.99 12.87 13.56
C SER A 115 -2.21 13.37 14.30
#